data_AF-A0A845UW38-F1
#
_entry.id   AF-A0A845UW38-F1
#
_cell.length_a   1.000
_cell.length_b   1.000
_cell.length_c   1.000
_cell.angle_alpha   90.00
_cell.angle_beta   90.00
_cell.angle_gamma   90.00
#
_symmetry.space_group_name_H-M   'P 1'
#
loop_
_entity.id
_entity.type
_entity.pdbx_description
1 polymer ?
#
loop_
_entity_poly.entity_id
_entity_poly.type
_entity_poly.pdbx_seq_one_letter_code
_entity_poly.pdbx_strand_id
1 'polypeptide(L)'
;MFVHTTRCAGGAASGAALVAASLANSAVAQTTALDCVPPPVPTADLPQDVINEYRDELGLEFSNYFTEAQHYLQCLQMAEETARQDIDTALEAYARLQVLHSDQKHIQE
;
A
#
# COMPACT_ATOMS: atom_id res chain seq x y z
N MET A 1 23.67 25.69 10.02
CA MET A 1 22.78 25.60 11.19
C MET A 1 22.93 24.19 11.75
N PHE A 2 23.54 24.07 12.94
CA PHE A 2 23.75 22.81 13.68
C PHE A 2 22.49 22.46 14.49
N VAL A 3 22.50 21.25 15.10
CA VAL A 3 21.66 20.76 16.24
C VAL A 3 20.50 19.84 15.77
N HIS A 4 20.34 18.58 16.18
CA HIS A 4 20.96 17.76 17.24
C HIS A 4 20.94 16.26 16.88
N THR A 5 22.05 15.57 17.16
CA THR A 5 22.10 14.12 17.34
C THR A 5 21.73 13.81 18.80
N THR A 6 20.53 13.28 19.03
CA THR A 6 20.14 12.82 20.38
C THR A 6 20.48 11.35 20.54
N ARG A 7 21.60 11.12 21.24
CA ARG A 7 22.11 9.84 21.70
C ARG A 7 21.27 9.40 22.91
N CYS A 8 20.53 8.30 22.82
CA CYS A 8 19.94 7.66 24.00
C CYS A 8 20.92 6.62 24.55
N ALA A 9 21.68 7.04 25.56
CA ALA A 9 22.50 6.18 26.39
C ALA A 9 21.74 5.82 27.68
N GLY A 10 21.68 4.53 28.00
CA GLY A 10 21.82 4.00 29.35
C GLY A 10 20.63 4.14 30.32
N GLY A 11 20.09 2.99 30.72
CA GLY A 11 19.21 2.87 31.89
C GLY A 11 18.85 1.42 32.18
N ALA A 12 19.79 0.65 32.72
CA ALA A 12 19.51 -0.66 33.30
C ALA A 12 18.94 -0.49 34.71
N ALA A 13 17.74 -1.02 34.98
CA ALA A 13 17.27 -1.30 36.34
C ALA A 13 16.22 -2.42 36.31
N SER A 14 16.51 -3.48 37.05
CA SER A 14 15.71 -4.68 37.27
C SER A 14 14.36 -4.40 37.93
N GLY A 15 13.32 -5.15 37.54
CA GLY A 15 12.13 -5.35 38.36
C GLY A 15 10.89 -5.77 37.57
N ALA A 16 10.47 -7.03 37.76
CA ALA A 16 9.18 -7.62 37.35
C ALA A 16 8.86 -7.60 35.84
N ALA A 17 9.20 -8.70 35.17
CA ALA A 17 8.73 -9.02 33.83
C ALA A 17 7.22 -9.28 33.82
N LEU A 18 6.44 -8.21 33.64
CA LEU A 18 5.09 -8.32 33.09
C LEU A 18 5.24 -8.41 31.57
N VAL A 19 5.09 -9.62 31.03
CA VAL A 19 5.03 -9.88 29.60
C VAL A 19 3.70 -9.30 29.08
N ALA A 20 3.65 -7.99 28.90
CA ALA A 20 2.68 -7.36 28.03
C ALA A 20 3.20 -7.57 26.60
N ALA A 21 2.88 -8.73 26.02
CA ALA A 21 2.95 -8.92 24.58
C ALA A 21 1.89 -8.01 23.95
N SER A 22 2.20 -6.72 23.86
CA SER A 22 1.49 -5.80 22.99
C SER A 22 1.72 -6.31 21.58
N LEU A 23 0.74 -7.05 21.06
CA LEU A 23 0.50 -7.17 19.63
C LEU A 23 0.28 -5.75 19.12
N ALA A 24 1.38 -5.04 18.86
CA ALA A 24 1.37 -3.88 18.00
C ALA A 24 1.04 -4.44 16.62
N ASN A 25 -0.25 -4.65 16.37
CA ASN A 25 -0.78 -4.62 15.03
C ASN A 25 -0.49 -3.20 14.55
N SER A 26 0.69 -2.99 13.98
CA SER A 26 0.92 -1.89 13.07
C SER A 26 -0.18 -2.03 12.03
N ALA A 27 -1.26 -1.26 12.19
CA ALA A 27 -2.27 -1.14 11.16
C ALA A 27 -1.56 -0.44 10.00
N VAL A 28 -0.94 -1.23 9.14
CA VAL A 28 -0.41 -0.74 7.88
C VAL A 28 -1.64 -0.24 7.15
N ALA A 29 -1.66 1.05 6.80
CA ALA A 29 -2.74 1.59 5.99
C ALA A 29 -2.79 0.75 4.71
N GLN A 30 -3.90 0.03 4.53
CA GLN A 30 -4.15 -0.80 3.36
C GLN A 30 -4.43 0.14 2.19
N THR A 31 -3.64 0.03 1.12
CA THR A 31 -3.94 0.74 -0.12
C THR A 31 -5.02 -0.05 -0.84
N THR A 32 -6.11 0.62 -1.21
CA THR A 32 -7.16 0.02 -2.02
C THR A 32 -7.19 0.66 -3.40
N ALA A 33 -7.86 0.02 -4.36
CA ALA A 33 -8.00 0.59 -5.69
C ALA A 33 -8.76 1.93 -5.69
N LEU A 34 -9.56 2.20 -4.66
CA LEU A 34 -10.30 3.45 -4.47
C LEU A 34 -9.39 4.62 -4.10
N ASP A 35 -8.20 4.34 -3.55
CA ASP A 35 -7.20 5.35 -3.20
C ASP A 35 -6.40 5.80 -4.43
N CYS A 36 -6.46 5.03 -5.52
CA CYS A 36 -5.72 5.29 -6.75
C CYS A 36 -6.52 6.15 -7.72
N VAL A 37 -6.06 7.37 -7.96
CA VAL A 37 -6.70 8.32 -8.88
C VAL A 37 -6.03 8.28 -10.25
N PRO A 38 -6.76 8.00 -11.34
CA PRO A 38 -6.19 8.05 -12.68
C PRO A 38 -5.89 9.50 -13.10
N PRO A 39 -4.75 9.75 -13.78
CA PRO A 39 -4.43 11.09 -14.26
C PRO A 39 -5.37 11.51 -15.41
N PRO A 40 -5.67 12.81 -15.55
CA PRO A 40 -6.45 13.32 -16.67
C PRO A 40 -5.64 13.21 -17.96
N VAL A 41 -6.26 12.69 -19.02
CA VAL A 41 -5.61 12.53 -20.33
C VAL A 41 -5.52 13.90 -21.03
N PRO A 42 -4.32 14.34 -21.48
CA PRO A 42 -4.15 15.56 -22.26
C PRO A 42 -4.90 15.51 -23.59
N THR A 43 -5.40 16.65 -24.06
CA THR A 43 -6.10 16.74 -25.35
C THR A 43 -5.11 17.06 -26.48
N ALA A 44 -5.17 16.32 -27.58
CA ALA A 44 -4.31 16.52 -28.75
C ALA A 44 -5.02 17.13 -29.96
N ASP A 45 -6.32 17.45 -29.85
CA ASP A 45 -7.11 18.01 -30.95
C ASP A 45 -6.94 19.53 -31.01
N LEU A 46 -5.77 19.94 -31.51
CA LEU A 46 -5.40 21.34 -31.65
C LEU A 46 -5.01 21.64 -33.11
N PRO A 47 -5.32 22.86 -33.62
CA PRO A 47 -4.81 23.34 -34.89
C PRO A 47 -3.28 23.29 -34.98
N GLN A 48 -2.73 23.06 -36.17
CA GLN A 48 -1.27 22.88 -36.36
C GLN A 48 -0.46 24.13 -36.00
N ASP A 49 -1.01 25.32 -36.21
CA ASP A 49 -0.41 26.59 -35.79
C ASP A 49 -0.27 26.65 -34.26
N VAL A 50 -1.32 26.26 -33.52
CA VAL A 50 -1.31 26.19 -32.06
C VAL A 50 -0.30 25.13 -31.57
N ILE A 51 -0.25 23.96 -32.20
CA ILE A 51 0.73 22.92 -31.84
C ILE A 51 2.17 23.42 -32.04
N ASN A 52 2.43 24.14 -33.13
CA ASN A 52 3.77 24.65 -33.41
C ASN A 52 4.17 25.78 -32.45
N GLU A 53 3.22 26.64 -32.08
CA GLU A 53 3.46 27.74 -31.15
C GLU A 53 3.67 27.25 -29.71
N TYR A 54 2.93 26.22 -29.28
CA TYR A 54 2.97 25.71 -27.91
C TYR A 54 3.63 24.34 -27.76
N ARG A 55 4.43 23.90 -28.73
CA ARG A 55 5.00 22.55 -28.80
C ARG A 55 5.70 22.11 -27.51
N ASP A 56 6.48 23.01 -26.91
CA ASP A 56 7.28 22.69 -25.73
C ASP A 56 6.38 22.59 -24.47
N GLU A 57 5.37 23.45 -24.35
CA GLU A 57 4.37 23.39 -23.26
C GLU A 57 3.53 22.11 -23.36
N LEU A 58 3.04 21.78 -24.55
CA LEU A 58 2.34 20.52 -24.81
C LEU A 58 3.22 19.33 -24.48
N GLY A 59 4.50 19.36 -24.87
CA GLY A 59 5.47 18.32 -24.53
C GLY A 59 5.60 18.11 -23.01
N LEU A 60 5.61 19.20 -22.24
CA LEU A 60 5.63 19.14 -20.77
C LEU A 60 4.34 18.57 -20.19
N GLU A 61 3.18 18.95 -20.72
CA GLU A 61 1.87 18.41 -20.29
C GLU A 61 1.79 16.89 -20.48
N PHE A 62 2.21 16.39 -21.65
CA PHE A 62 2.27 14.95 -21.92
C PHE A 62 3.29 14.24 -21.03
N SER A 63 4.48 14.83 -20.84
CA SER A 63 5.50 14.28 -19.93
C SER A 63 4.99 14.16 -18.49
N ASN A 64 4.26 15.18 -18.02
CA ASN A 64 3.62 15.18 -16.72
C ASN A 64 2.57 14.07 -16.62
N TYR A 65 1.68 13.95 -17.62
CA TYR A 65 0.72 12.85 -17.68
C TYR A 65 1.38 11.48 -17.57
N PHE A 66 2.48 11.23 -18.29
CA PHE A 66 3.17 9.93 -18.23
C PHE A 66 3.80 9.66 -16.86
N THR A 67 4.26 10.70 -16.17
CA THR A 67 4.78 10.58 -14.80
C THR A 67 3.66 10.21 -13.83
N GLU A 68 2.54 10.93 -13.88
CA GLU A 68 1.37 10.65 -13.05
C GLU A 68 0.74 9.28 -13.37
N ALA A 69 0.77 8.84 -14.63
CA ALA A 69 0.29 7.53 -15.04
C ALA A 69 1.14 6.40 -14.43
N GLN A 70 2.45 6.59 -14.32
CA GLN A 70 3.32 5.63 -13.63
C GLN A 70 3.01 5.58 -12.13
N HIS A 71 2.78 6.73 -11.50
CA HIS A 71 2.35 6.77 -10.09
C HIS A 71 1.00 6.07 -9.87
N TYR A 72 0.05 6.25 -10.79
CA TYR A 72 -1.23 5.55 -10.75
C TYR A 72 -1.07 4.03 -10.84
N LEU A 73 -0.22 3.53 -11.75
CA LEU A 73 0.05 2.10 -11.87
C LEU A 73 0.74 1.52 -10.62
N GLN A 74 1.67 2.26 -10.03
CA GLN A 74 2.30 1.86 -8.76
C GLN A 74 1.28 1.77 -7.62
N CYS A 75 0.35 2.72 -7.56
CA CYS A 75 -0.75 2.67 -6.59
C CYS A 75 -1.60 1.40 -6.78
N LEU A 76 -2.00 1.11 -8.02
CA LEU A 76 -2.80 -0.08 -8.32
C LEU A 76 -2.07 -1.38 -7.96
N GLN A 77 -0.75 -1.44 -8.17
CA GLN A 77 0.05 -2.60 -7.78
C GLN A 77 0.05 -2.81 -6.27
N MET A 78 0.14 -1.75 -5.46
CA MET A 78 0.01 -1.86 -3.99
C MET A 78 -1.39 -2.28 -3.56
N ALA A 79 -2.43 -1.81 -4.28
CA ALA A 79 -3.80 -2.23 -4.03
C ALA A 79 -4.03 -3.70 -4.37
N GLU A 80 -3.45 -4.19 -5.46
CA GLU A 80 -3.47 -5.60 -5.82
C GLU A 80 -2.79 -6.45 -4.74
N GLU A 81 -1.61 -6.04 -4.27
CA GLU A 81 -0.89 -6.75 -3.21
C GLU A 81 -1.72 -6.84 -1.94
N THR A 82 -2.35 -5.74 -1.53
CA THR A 82 -3.27 -5.69 -0.39
C THR A 82 -4.42 -6.68 -0.57
N ALA A 83 -5.10 -6.65 -1.72
CA ALA A 83 -6.21 -7.56 -1.99
C ALA A 83 -5.77 -9.04 -1.98
N ARG A 84 -4.58 -9.35 -2.48
CA ARG A 84 -4.02 -10.72 -2.43
C ARG A 84 -3.78 -11.17 -1.00
N GLN A 85 -3.22 -10.31 -0.15
CA GLN A 85 -3.01 -10.62 1.26
C GLN A 85 -4.34 -10.90 1.99
N ASP A 86 -5.38 -10.12 1.70
CA ASP A 86 -6.71 -10.34 2.27
C ASP A 86 -7.31 -11.69 1.83
N ILE A 87 -7.16 -12.06 0.55
CA ILE A 87 -7.60 -13.35 0.01
C ILE A 87 -6.85 -14.50 0.68
N ASP A 88 -5.53 -14.43 0.76
CA ASP A 88 -4.70 -15.47 1.37
C ASP A 88 -5.07 -15.66 2.85
N THR A 89 -5.29 -14.56 3.57
CA THR A 89 -5.76 -14.58 4.96
C THR A 89 -7.12 -15.29 5.10
N ALA A 90 -8.06 -15.02 4.19
CA ALA A 90 -9.37 -15.67 4.19
C ALA A 90 -9.26 -17.18 3.88
N LEU A 91 -8.39 -17.57 2.96
CA LEU A 91 -8.13 -18.97 2.62
C LEU A 91 -7.53 -19.73 3.80
N GLU A 92 -6.56 -19.15 4.50
CA GLU A 92 -5.97 -19.75 5.71
C GLU A 92 -7.00 -19.93 6.84
N ALA A 93 -7.88 -18.94 7.02
CA ALA A 93 -8.96 -19.05 8.00
C ALA A 93 -9.92 -20.18 7.64
N TYR A 94 -10.28 -20.30 6.36
CA TYR A 94 -11.14 -21.38 5.88
C TYR A 94 -10.49 -22.77 6.03
N ALA A 95 -9.20 -22.89 5.71
CA ALA A 95 -8.46 -24.14 5.91
C ALA A 95 -8.45 -24.57 7.39
N ARG A 96 -8.24 -23.62 8.32
CA ARG A 96 -8.32 -23.89 9.77
C ARG A 96 -9.70 -24.38 10.19
N LEU A 97 -10.77 -23.78 9.68
CA LEU A 97 -12.14 -24.24 9.96
C LEU A 97 -12.38 -25.68 9.49
N GLN A 98 -11.87 -26.06 8.32
CA GLN A 98 -12.01 -27.44 7.82
C GLN A 98 -11.29 -28.48 8.69
N VAL A 99 -10.09 -28.15 9.17
CA VAL A 99 -9.34 -29.03 10.08
C VAL A 99 -10.11 -29.23 11.38
N LEU A 100 -10.62 -28.15 11.99
CA LEU A 100 -11.42 -28.22 13.21
C LEU A 100 -12.71 -29.04 13.00
N HIS A 101 -13.38 -28.87 11.87
CA HIS A 101 -14.58 -29.65 11.55
C HIS A 101 -14.29 -31.15 11.38
N SER A 102 -13.16 -31.48 10.77
CA SER A 102 -12.74 -32.87 10.57
C SER A 102 -12.42 -33.56 11.90
N ASP A 103 -11.74 -32.86 12.81
CA ASP A 103 -11.45 -33.34 14.17
C ASP A 103 -12.74 -33.58 14.98
N GLN A 104 -13.72 -32.68 14.87
CA GLN A 104 -15.03 -32.85 15.52
C GLN A 104 -15.77 -34.11 15.04
N LYS A 105 -15.71 -34.45 13.75
CA LYS A 105 -16.34 -35.68 13.23
C LYS A 105 -15.72 -36.94 13.83
N HIS A 106 -14.41 -36.97 14.03
CA HIS A 106 -13.72 -38.14 14.60
C HIS A 106 -14.03 -38.40 16.07
N ILE A 107 -14.60 -37.43 16.80
CA ILE A 107 -14.95 -37.58 18.23
C ILE A 107 -16.42 -38.05 18.40
N GLN A 108 -17.26 -37.90 17.38
CA GLN A 108 -18.70 -38.22 17.45
C GLN A 108 -19.08 -39.60 16.91
N GLU A 109 -18.10 -40.41 16.50
CA GLU A 109 -18.27 -41.81 16.06
C GLU A 109 -17.66 -42.79 17.09
#